data_AF-A0A0G4KLP0-F1
#
_entry.id   AF-A0A0G4KLP0-F1
#
_cell.length_a   1.000
_cell.length_b   1.000
_cell.length_c   1.000
_cell.angle_alpha   90.00
_cell.angle_beta   90.00
_cell.angle_gamma   90.00
#
_symmetry.space_group_name_H-M   'P 1'
#
loop_
_entity.id
_entity.type
_entity.pdbx_description
1 polymer ?
#
loop_
_entity_poly.entity_id
_entity_poly.type
_entity_poly.pdbx_seq_one_letter_code
_entity_poly.pdbx_strand_id
1 'polypeptide(L)'
;MSNTQRPPGVPRLGDKWLEFVGEGAANTVWALHFIDDNGGDAYTQDLRQFCDGFLLRIQKHTKGGDSAISAADQLAYVQETILPAFNNDASLIVRQKLIQVTQPLIDECNALLAAMDDNSQPRRDEPSSASSSLPLPHPHLPRRAAKFVGSRVGPAGAHMLTQDMRPRRPSRERFAEIKPKWLAQSPTAPRGAMTCRNCAVAASRWHAAPADAKPKKSDPDRYGCPLRLVAPAPASVEGKKEKHENGEKEKHENGEKEKHENGEKALKEGEAAEPWHGHAERIFRGEDARVARFLFAEIRRHEALRFLRDLQSRFARRDTFLATTAAAPDEDLLVAMTLRDCSLFFRYEDGEDGALRLLDFRLADLDKKTPAKIPSWQKTERELIDGGWYEGKQGCGMPNCYLKEGRAEDETRADVARLKDASELGVAYRE
;
A
#
# COMPACT_ATOMS: atom_id res chain seq x y z
N MET A 1 -26.19 -2.04 -19.13
CA MET A 1 -25.53 -1.60 -20.38
C MET A 1 -24.42 -2.60 -20.68
N SER A 2 -24.49 -3.31 -21.82
CA SER A 2 -23.52 -4.36 -22.16
C SER A 2 -22.12 -3.77 -22.30
N ASN A 3 -21.21 -4.22 -21.44
CA ASN A 3 -19.80 -3.84 -21.47
C ASN A 3 -19.12 -4.62 -22.61
N THR A 4 -19.27 -4.16 -23.85
CA THR A 4 -18.49 -4.68 -24.98
C THR A 4 -17.03 -4.25 -24.80
N GLN A 5 -16.24 -5.09 -24.14
CA GLN A 5 -14.79 -4.96 -24.08
C GLN A 5 -14.28 -4.86 -25.53
N ARG A 6 -13.68 -3.71 -25.87
CA ARG A 6 -12.86 -3.59 -27.08
C ARG A 6 -11.78 -4.69 -27.05
N PRO A 7 -11.38 -5.26 -28.19
CA PRO A 7 -10.35 -6.28 -28.22
C PRO A 7 -9.08 -5.76 -27.49
N PRO A 8 -8.42 -6.60 -26.67
CA PRO A 8 -7.24 -6.17 -25.94
C PRO A 8 -6.15 -5.71 -26.92
N GLY A 9 -5.54 -4.55 -26.65
CA GLY A 9 -4.43 -4.04 -27.45
C GLY A 9 -3.25 -5.02 -27.47
N VAL A 10 -2.51 -5.08 -28.58
CA VAL A 10 -1.36 -5.98 -28.80
C VAL A 10 -0.11 -5.16 -29.15
N PRO A 11 0.86 -5.01 -28.24
CA PRO A 11 2.04 -4.19 -28.51
C PRO A 11 3.04 -4.89 -29.45
N ARG A 12 3.47 -4.18 -30.51
CA ARG A 12 4.48 -4.63 -31.50
C ARG A 12 5.89 -4.14 -31.17
N LEU A 13 6.91 -4.97 -31.42
CA LEU A 13 8.33 -4.61 -31.19
C LEU A 13 8.77 -3.58 -32.23
N GLY A 14 9.52 -2.55 -31.82
CA GLY A 14 10.03 -1.48 -32.71
C GLY A 14 9.41 -0.10 -32.48
N ASP A 15 8.16 -0.03 -32.02
CA ASP A 15 7.42 1.24 -31.83
C ASP A 15 7.47 1.75 -30.37
N LYS A 16 8.30 1.12 -29.53
CA LYS A 16 8.33 1.37 -28.08
C LYS A 16 9.64 0.92 -27.44
N TRP A 17 9.90 1.43 -26.24
CA TRP A 17 10.91 0.90 -25.32
C TRP A 17 10.30 0.61 -23.94
N LEU A 18 10.91 -0.33 -23.23
CA LEU A 18 10.49 -0.78 -21.90
C LEU A 18 11.37 -0.19 -20.81
N GLU A 19 10.76 0.38 -19.79
CA GLU A 19 11.44 0.78 -18.56
C GLU A 19 11.09 -0.20 -17.45
N PHE A 20 12.09 -0.76 -16.76
CA PHE A 20 11.83 -1.57 -15.57
C PHE A 20 11.44 -0.66 -14.40
N VAL A 21 10.24 -0.87 -13.84
CA VAL A 21 9.74 -0.08 -12.70
C VAL A 21 10.00 -0.80 -11.39
N GLY A 22 9.81 -2.13 -11.36
CA GLY A 22 10.01 -2.89 -10.15
C GLY A 22 9.53 -4.33 -10.24
N GLU A 23 9.72 -5.08 -9.17
CA GLU A 23 9.30 -6.46 -9.09
C GLU A 23 8.93 -6.90 -7.66
N GLY A 24 7.97 -7.82 -7.58
CA GLY A 24 7.61 -8.54 -6.38
C GLY A 24 7.94 -10.02 -6.49
N ALA A 25 7.44 -10.81 -5.53
CA ALA A 25 7.63 -12.27 -5.56
C ALA A 25 6.94 -12.92 -6.77
N ALA A 26 5.79 -12.40 -7.19
CA ALA A 26 4.94 -13.01 -8.21
C ALA A 26 4.89 -12.23 -9.53
N ASN A 27 5.28 -10.95 -9.57
CA ASN A 27 5.08 -10.09 -10.74
C ASN A 27 6.28 -9.19 -10.99
N THR A 28 6.43 -8.75 -12.22
CA THR A 28 7.31 -7.65 -12.66
C THR A 28 6.44 -6.52 -13.20
N VAL A 29 6.91 -5.29 -13.09
CA VAL A 29 6.18 -4.09 -13.51
C VAL A 29 7.09 -3.25 -14.40
N TRP A 30 6.54 -2.80 -15.53
CA TRP A 30 7.26 -2.12 -16.59
C TRP A 30 6.47 -0.89 -17.06
N ALA A 31 7.15 0.20 -17.40
CA ALA A 31 6.54 1.30 -18.14
C ALA A 31 6.71 1.03 -19.64
N LEU A 32 5.64 1.27 -20.40
CA LEU A 32 5.63 1.18 -21.86
C LEU A 32 5.75 2.59 -22.43
N HIS A 33 6.87 2.89 -23.06
CA HIS A 33 7.11 4.17 -23.71
C HIS A 33 7.03 4.00 -25.22
N PHE A 34 6.04 4.61 -25.86
CA PHE A 34 5.90 4.56 -27.31
C PHE A 34 6.84 5.59 -27.95
N ILE A 35 7.48 5.22 -29.06
CA ILE A 35 8.34 6.12 -29.82
C ILE A 35 7.43 7.15 -30.50
N ASP A 36 7.75 8.44 -30.35
CA ASP A 36 7.03 9.52 -31.01
C ASP A 36 7.41 9.54 -32.50
N ASP A 37 6.73 8.73 -33.31
CA ASP A 37 6.61 8.99 -34.74
C ASP A 37 5.37 9.86 -34.97
N ASN A 38 5.54 10.99 -35.68
CA ASN A 38 4.49 11.99 -35.95
C ASN A 38 3.34 11.47 -36.87
N GLY A 39 3.01 10.18 -36.80
CA GLY A 39 2.06 9.52 -37.69
C GLY A 39 2.10 8.00 -37.62
N GLY A 40 2.47 7.38 -36.49
CA GLY A 40 2.30 5.94 -36.30
C GLY A 40 0.90 5.48 -36.73
N ASP A 41 0.78 4.25 -37.21
CA ASP A 41 -0.50 3.75 -37.75
C ASP A 41 -1.65 3.91 -36.73
N ALA A 42 -2.90 3.95 -37.20
CA ALA A 42 -4.07 4.14 -36.33
C ALA A 42 -4.10 3.13 -35.16
N TYR A 43 -3.58 1.93 -35.41
CA TYR A 43 -3.42 0.88 -34.42
C TYR A 43 -2.48 1.29 -33.26
N THR A 44 -1.33 1.85 -33.58
CA THR A 44 -0.34 2.32 -32.59
C THR A 44 -0.86 3.49 -31.79
N GLN A 45 -1.62 4.41 -32.42
CA GLN A 45 -2.27 5.51 -31.72
C GLN A 45 -3.32 5.02 -30.70
N ASP A 46 -4.19 4.10 -31.12
CA ASP A 46 -5.20 3.49 -30.25
C ASP A 46 -4.56 2.74 -29.08
N LEU A 47 -3.48 2.00 -29.34
CA LEU A 47 -2.75 1.27 -28.32
C LEU A 47 -2.05 2.21 -27.32
N ARG A 48 -1.46 3.31 -27.81
CA ARG A 48 -0.85 4.35 -26.97
C ARG A 48 -1.89 4.94 -26.03
N GLN A 49 -3.05 5.34 -26.55
CA GLN A 49 -4.16 5.84 -25.73
C GLN A 49 -4.68 4.80 -24.74
N PHE A 50 -4.71 3.52 -25.14
CA PHE A 50 -5.16 2.43 -24.26
C PHE A 50 -4.23 2.22 -23.06
N CYS A 51 -2.91 2.34 -23.28
CA CYS A 51 -1.87 2.17 -22.27
C CYS A 51 -1.59 3.44 -21.45
N ASP A 52 -2.04 4.61 -21.90
CA ASP A 52 -1.76 5.89 -21.24
C ASP A 52 -2.21 5.91 -19.78
N GLY A 53 -1.30 6.32 -18.89
CA GLY A 53 -1.48 6.29 -17.45
C GLY A 53 -1.48 4.90 -16.80
N PHE A 54 -0.97 3.87 -17.48
CA PHE A 54 -0.82 2.51 -16.96
C PHE A 54 0.61 1.97 -17.11
N LEU A 55 0.95 1.03 -16.23
CA LEU A 55 2.14 0.20 -16.25
C LEU A 55 1.78 -1.23 -16.65
N LEU A 56 2.67 -1.89 -17.38
CA LEU A 56 2.54 -3.30 -17.72
C LEU A 56 3.00 -4.18 -16.54
N ARG A 57 2.06 -4.96 -15.99
CA ARG A 57 2.29 -5.92 -14.91
C ARG A 57 2.26 -7.34 -15.47
N ILE A 58 3.42 -7.99 -15.47
CA ILE A 58 3.62 -9.33 -16.04
C ILE A 58 3.89 -10.32 -14.90
N GLN A 59 3.12 -11.40 -14.86
CA GLN A 59 3.30 -12.46 -13.88
C GLN A 59 4.63 -13.21 -14.13
N LYS A 60 5.33 -13.56 -13.05
CA LYS A 60 6.53 -14.39 -13.10
C LYS A 60 6.16 -15.84 -13.35
N HIS A 61 7.03 -16.55 -14.05
CA HIS A 61 6.90 -17.98 -14.23
C HIS A 61 6.99 -18.70 -12.87
N THR A 62 5.97 -19.46 -12.51
CA THR A 62 5.97 -20.26 -11.27
C THR A 62 6.75 -21.56 -11.49
N LYS A 63 7.73 -21.85 -10.63
CA LYS A 63 8.37 -23.17 -10.60
C LYS A 63 7.39 -24.14 -9.92
N GLY A 64 6.83 -25.10 -10.65
CA GLY A 64 6.06 -26.20 -10.06
C GLY A 64 4.57 -26.30 -10.41
N GLY A 65 4.05 -25.54 -11.38
CA GLY A 65 2.72 -25.80 -11.95
C GLY A 65 1.52 -25.54 -11.03
N ASP A 66 1.71 -25.02 -9.81
CA ASP A 66 0.61 -24.48 -9.02
C ASP A 66 -0.11 -23.43 -9.86
N SER A 67 -1.43 -23.61 -9.97
CA SER A 67 -2.37 -22.83 -10.79
C SER A 67 -2.23 -21.33 -10.50
N ALA A 68 -1.31 -20.71 -11.22
CA ALA A 68 -1.13 -19.27 -11.23
C ALA A 68 -2.46 -18.67 -11.67
N ILE A 69 -3.07 -17.88 -10.79
CA ILE A 69 -4.30 -17.15 -11.11
C ILE A 69 -3.99 -16.32 -12.35
N SER A 70 -4.75 -16.54 -13.42
CA SER A 70 -4.53 -15.84 -14.68
C SER A 70 -4.82 -14.35 -14.52
N ALA A 71 -4.27 -13.52 -15.40
CA ALA A 71 -4.59 -12.09 -15.39
C ALA A 71 -6.10 -11.84 -15.54
N ALA A 72 -6.80 -12.67 -16.32
CA ALA A 72 -8.25 -12.60 -16.52
C ALA A 72 -9.01 -12.94 -15.23
N ASP A 73 -8.65 -14.04 -14.56
CA ASP A 73 -9.26 -14.43 -13.28
C ASP A 73 -9.00 -13.38 -12.19
N GLN A 74 -7.81 -12.78 -12.20
CA GLN A 74 -7.46 -11.71 -11.27
C GLN A 74 -8.30 -10.45 -11.53
N LEU A 75 -8.48 -10.04 -12.78
CA LEU A 75 -9.33 -8.90 -13.11
C LEU A 75 -10.79 -9.17 -12.77
N ALA A 76 -11.30 -10.37 -13.10
CA ALA A 76 -12.66 -10.79 -12.75
C ALA A 76 -12.88 -10.77 -11.24
N TYR A 77 -11.93 -11.27 -10.45
CA TYR A 77 -11.99 -11.20 -8.99
C TYR A 77 -12.08 -9.77 -8.46
N VAL A 78 -11.28 -8.84 -9.02
CA VAL A 78 -11.37 -7.43 -8.63
C VAL A 78 -12.74 -6.85 -8.99
N GLN A 79 -13.28 -7.19 -10.16
CA GLN A 79 -14.54 -6.65 -10.67
C GLN A 79 -15.78 -7.22 -9.99
N GLU A 80 -15.77 -8.52 -9.67
CA GLU A 80 -16.94 -9.27 -9.23
C GLU A 80 -16.94 -9.53 -7.72
N THR A 81 -15.78 -9.40 -7.05
CA THR A 81 -15.67 -9.62 -5.60
C THR A 81 -15.23 -8.37 -4.86
N ILE A 82 -14.11 -7.76 -5.27
CA ILE A 82 -13.54 -6.62 -4.55
C ILE A 82 -14.39 -5.36 -4.75
N LEU A 83 -14.66 -4.94 -5.99
CA LEU A 83 -15.44 -3.72 -6.26
C LEU A 83 -16.81 -3.74 -5.57
N PRO A 84 -17.61 -4.83 -5.62
CA PRO A 84 -18.87 -4.89 -4.86
C PRO A 84 -18.70 -4.71 -3.35
N ALA A 85 -17.61 -5.23 -2.77
CA ALA A 85 -17.31 -5.02 -1.35
C ALA A 85 -17.00 -3.54 -1.02
N PHE A 86 -16.52 -2.78 -2.00
CA PHE A 86 -16.30 -1.33 -1.93
C PHE A 86 -17.51 -0.53 -2.48
N ASN A 87 -18.73 -1.08 -2.40
CA ASN A 87 -19.96 -0.45 -2.90
C ASN A 87 -19.92 -0.09 -4.41
N ASN A 88 -19.14 -0.85 -5.18
CA ASN A 88 -18.82 -0.59 -6.58
C ASN A 88 -18.10 0.74 -6.84
N ASP A 89 -17.53 1.36 -5.79
CA ASP A 89 -16.70 2.54 -5.95
C ASP A 89 -15.24 2.15 -6.25
N ALA A 90 -14.79 2.49 -7.45
CA ALA A 90 -13.42 2.27 -7.91
C ALA A 90 -12.47 3.43 -7.57
N SER A 91 -12.95 4.51 -6.95
CA SER A 91 -12.16 5.71 -6.62
C SER A 91 -10.96 5.38 -5.73
N LEU A 92 -11.14 4.46 -4.78
CA LEU A 92 -10.12 4.05 -3.81
C LEU A 92 -9.20 2.92 -4.32
N ILE A 93 -9.41 2.39 -5.51
CA ILE A 93 -8.68 1.21 -6.02
C ILE A 93 -7.88 1.58 -7.25
N VAL A 94 -6.64 1.10 -7.33
CA VAL A 94 -5.80 1.21 -8.53
C VAL A 94 -6.48 0.47 -9.68
N ARG A 95 -6.75 1.19 -10.77
CA ARG A 95 -7.44 0.64 -11.94
C ARG A 95 -6.60 -0.44 -12.62
N GLN A 96 -7.26 -1.46 -13.14
CA GLN A 96 -6.64 -2.58 -13.83
C GLN A 96 -7.37 -2.87 -15.15
N LYS A 97 -6.62 -3.31 -16.17
CA LYS A 97 -7.15 -3.71 -17.48
C LYS A 97 -6.36 -4.91 -18.00
N LEU A 98 -6.95 -5.68 -18.92
CA LEU A 98 -6.20 -6.71 -19.66
C LEU A 98 -5.49 -6.11 -20.87
N ILE A 99 -4.33 -6.65 -21.18
CA ILE A 99 -3.59 -6.40 -22.41
C ILE A 99 -3.04 -7.72 -22.94
N GLN A 100 -3.02 -7.88 -24.26
CA GLN A 100 -2.47 -9.08 -24.88
C GLN A 100 -1.00 -8.82 -25.20
N VAL A 101 -0.09 -9.56 -24.59
CA VAL A 101 1.36 -9.42 -24.78
C VAL A 101 1.89 -10.49 -25.73
N THR A 102 2.77 -10.07 -26.65
CA THR A 102 3.38 -10.94 -27.66
C THR A 102 4.65 -11.62 -27.14
N GLN A 103 5.04 -12.75 -27.78
CA GLN A 103 6.26 -13.47 -27.40
C GLN A 103 7.54 -12.63 -27.52
N PRO A 104 7.74 -11.81 -28.59
CA PRO A 104 8.90 -10.94 -28.66
C PRO A 104 9.02 -9.95 -27.47
N LEU A 105 7.90 -9.44 -26.95
CA LEU A 105 7.94 -8.58 -25.76
C LEU A 105 8.34 -9.35 -24.50
N ILE A 106 7.85 -10.58 -24.36
CA ILE A 106 8.25 -11.47 -23.26
C ILE A 106 9.74 -11.80 -23.33
N ASP A 107 10.26 -12.05 -24.52
CA ASP A 107 11.68 -12.32 -24.74
C ASP A 107 12.53 -11.10 -24.38
N GLU A 108 12.11 -9.90 -24.77
CA GLU A 108 12.76 -8.63 -24.41
C GLU A 108 12.77 -8.41 -22.89
N CYS A 109 11.63 -8.55 -22.21
CA CYS A 109 11.53 -8.47 -20.75
C CYS A 109 12.50 -9.46 -20.07
N ASN A 110 12.55 -10.70 -20.54
CA ASN A 110 13.43 -11.73 -19.98
C ASN A 110 14.92 -11.48 -20.27
N ALA A 111 15.26 -10.88 -21.40
CA ALA A 111 16.62 -10.46 -21.71
C ALA A 111 17.07 -9.32 -20.78
N LEU A 112 16.20 -8.32 -20.56
CA LEU A 112 16.47 -7.23 -19.61
C LEU A 112 16.64 -7.76 -18.18
N LEU A 113 15.81 -8.70 -17.73
CA LEU A 113 15.96 -9.32 -16.41
C LEU A 113 17.28 -10.08 -16.27
N ALA A 114 17.74 -10.76 -17.32
CA ALA A 114 19.03 -11.44 -17.33
C ALA A 114 20.21 -10.45 -17.25
N ALA A 115 20.16 -9.34 -18.01
CA ALA A 115 21.15 -8.29 -17.91
C ALA A 115 21.21 -7.64 -16.51
N MET A 116 20.05 -7.47 -15.86
CA MET A 116 19.99 -7.02 -14.47
C MET A 116 20.52 -8.08 -13.47
N ASP A 117 20.39 -9.37 -13.78
CA ASP A 117 20.97 -10.45 -12.97
C ASP A 117 22.51 -10.42 -13.02
N ASP A 118 23.09 -10.13 -14.19
CA ASP A 118 24.54 -9.96 -14.35
C ASP A 118 25.07 -8.80 -13.50
N ASN A 119 24.31 -7.70 -13.43
CA ASN A 119 24.62 -6.59 -12.51
C ASN A 119 24.55 -7.01 -11.03
N SER A 120 23.85 -8.09 -10.68
CA SER A 120 23.72 -8.60 -9.31
C SER A 120 24.75 -9.66 -8.95
N GLN A 121 25.48 -10.21 -9.92
CA GLN A 121 26.51 -11.22 -9.63
C GLN A 121 27.74 -10.59 -8.97
N PRO A 122 28.37 -11.29 -8.00
CA PRO A 122 29.69 -10.90 -7.51
C PRO A 122 30.70 -10.97 -8.67
N ARG A 123 31.51 -9.92 -8.84
CA ARG A 123 32.53 -9.90 -9.90
C ARG A 123 33.63 -10.90 -9.56
N ARG A 124 34.01 -11.74 -10.53
CA ARG A 124 35.02 -12.80 -10.35
C ARG A 124 36.40 -12.28 -9.96
N ASP A 125 36.69 -11.00 -10.27
CA ASP A 125 38.02 -10.40 -10.10
C ASP A 125 38.13 -9.45 -8.88
N GLU A 126 37.11 -9.36 -8.01
CA GLU A 126 37.16 -8.45 -6.84
C GLU A 126 37.54 -9.16 -5.53
N PRO A 127 38.55 -8.66 -4.79
CA PRO A 127 38.74 -8.99 -3.39
C PRO A 127 37.56 -8.48 -2.56
N SER A 128 37.12 -9.27 -1.58
CA SER A 128 35.94 -9.06 -0.74
C SER A 128 35.95 -7.80 0.15
N SER A 129 36.97 -6.93 0.04
CA SER A 129 37.17 -5.74 0.88
C SER A 129 37.18 -4.41 0.11
N ALA A 130 37.05 -4.40 -1.22
CA ALA A 130 37.07 -3.15 -1.98
C ALA A 130 35.65 -2.58 -2.23
N SER A 131 35.47 -1.29 -1.93
CA SER A 131 34.31 -0.51 -2.38
C SER A 131 34.42 -0.34 -3.90
N SER A 132 33.59 -1.07 -4.65
CA SER A 132 33.72 -1.17 -6.12
C SER A 132 33.51 0.18 -6.81
N SER A 133 34.59 0.79 -7.29
CA SER A 133 34.57 1.98 -8.15
C SER A 133 34.43 1.63 -9.64
N LEU A 134 34.38 0.33 -9.99
CA LEU A 134 34.27 -0.12 -11.38
C LEU A 134 32.82 -0.04 -11.92
N PRO A 135 32.62 0.42 -13.17
CA PRO A 135 31.30 0.55 -13.79
C PRO A 135 30.62 -0.81 -13.96
N LEU A 136 29.30 -0.86 -13.77
CA LEU A 136 28.47 -2.06 -13.94
C LEU A 136 28.53 -2.61 -15.39
N PRO A 137 28.31 -3.92 -15.60
CA PRO A 137 28.14 -4.49 -16.94
C PRO A 137 27.05 -3.76 -17.76
N HIS A 138 25.91 -3.48 -17.14
CA HIS A 138 24.81 -2.72 -17.74
C HIS A 138 24.48 -1.51 -16.87
N PRO A 139 25.21 -0.39 -16.98
CA PRO A 139 25.13 0.73 -16.03
C PRO A 139 23.78 1.45 -16.02
N HIS A 140 22.97 1.29 -17.06
CA HIS A 140 21.62 1.86 -17.16
C HIS A 140 20.53 0.99 -16.52
N LEU A 141 20.85 -0.25 -16.14
CA LEU A 141 19.91 -1.18 -15.54
C LEU A 141 20.19 -1.37 -14.05
N PRO A 142 19.16 -1.53 -13.21
CA PRO A 142 19.35 -1.73 -11.77
C PRO A 142 19.92 -3.10 -11.44
N ARG A 143 20.42 -3.26 -10.20
CA ARG A 143 20.72 -4.59 -9.62
C ARG A 143 19.44 -5.20 -9.07
N ARG A 144 19.16 -6.46 -9.39
CA ARG A 144 18.06 -7.23 -8.80
C ARG A 144 18.41 -7.76 -7.42
N ALA A 145 17.43 -7.77 -6.52
CA ALA A 145 17.61 -8.41 -5.22
C ALA A 145 17.91 -9.90 -5.39
N ALA A 146 18.88 -10.44 -4.62
CA ALA A 146 19.37 -11.81 -4.78
C ALA A 146 18.26 -12.88 -4.85
N LYS A 147 17.19 -12.72 -4.07
CA LYS A 147 16.02 -13.62 -4.06
C LYS A 147 15.20 -13.67 -5.36
N PHE A 148 15.42 -12.73 -6.25
CA PHE A 148 14.73 -12.64 -7.54
C PHE A 148 15.62 -13.02 -8.72
N VAL A 149 16.94 -13.08 -8.52
CA VAL A 149 17.89 -13.46 -9.57
C VAL A 149 17.55 -14.83 -10.15
N GLY A 150 17.54 -14.92 -11.48
CA GLY A 150 17.16 -16.11 -12.24
C GLY A 150 15.65 -16.33 -12.41
N SER A 151 14.79 -15.50 -11.81
CA SER A 151 13.35 -15.56 -12.10
C SER A 151 13.03 -14.90 -13.44
N ARG A 152 12.09 -15.47 -14.19
CA ARG A 152 11.64 -15.01 -15.51
C ARG A 152 10.16 -14.63 -15.49
N VAL A 153 9.73 -13.81 -16.45
CA VAL A 153 8.31 -13.58 -16.70
C VAL A 153 7.65 -14.78 -17.39
N GLY A 154 6.34 -14.91 -17.22
CA GLY A 154 5.51 -15.94 -17.87
C GLY A 154 5.39 -15.76 -19.39
N PRO A 155 4.72 -16.69 -20.08
CA PRO A 155 4.63 -16.71 -21.54
C PRO A 155 3.77 -15.57 -22.11
N ALA A 156 3.78 -15.43 -23.44
CA ALA A 156 2.88 -14.55 -24.17
C ALA A 156 1.40 -14.87 -23.88
N GLY A 157 0.52 -13.88 -24.05
CA GLY A 157 -0.91 -14.02 -23.76
C GLY A 157 -1.49 -12.84 -23.01
N ALA A 158 -2.58 -13.07 -22.29
CA ALA A 158 -3.25 -12.04 -21.50
C ALA A 158 -2.45 -11.71 -20.23
N HIS A 159 -2.06 -10.45 -20.10
CA HIS A 159 -1.43 -9.86 -18.91
C HIS A 159 -2.21 -8.62 -18.48
N MET A 160 -1.71 -7.92 -17.46
CA MET A 160 -2.45 -6.82 -16.84
C MET A 160 -1.74 -5.47 -17.03
N LEU A 161 -2.52 -4.45 -17.33
CA LEU A 161 -2.15 -3.05 -17.13
C LEU A 161 -2.65 -2.61 -15.75
N THR A 162 -1.79 -1.96 -14.97
CA THR A 162 -2.13 -1.38 -13.65
C THR A 162 -1.92 0.13 -13.71
N GLN A 163 -2.83 0.91 -13.13
CA GLN A 163 -2.72 2.37 -13.15
C GLN A 163 -1.37 2.83 -12.60
N ASP A 164 -0.72 3.72 -13.33
CA ASP A 164 0.54 4.32 -12.92
C ASP A 164 0.28 5.37 -11.83
N MET A 165 0.79 5.09 -10.63
CA MET A 165 0.70 5.96 -9.45
C MET A 165 2.00 6.72 -9.19
N ARG A 166 3.02 6.56 -10.05
CA ARG A 166 4.29 7.30 -9.94
C ARG A 166 4.07 8.80 -10.14
N PRO A 167 5.03 9.64 -9.70
CA PRO A 167 4.99 11.08 -9.92
C PRO A 167 4.88 11.41 -11.42
N ARG A 168 3.88 12.22 -11.79
CA ARG A 168 3.69 12.67 -13.19
C ARG A 168 4.55 13.88 -13.52
N ARG A 169 4.86 14.69 -12.51
CA ARG A 169 5.75 15.84 -12.58
C ARG A 169 6.89 15.64 -11.56
N PRO A 170 7.95 14.88 -11.89
CA PRO A 170 8.96 14.47 -10.91
C PRO A 170 9.66 15.62 -10.17
N SER A 171 9.64 16.85 -10.70
CA SER A 171 10.17 18.02 -10.02
C SER A 171 9.38 18.38 -8.75
N ARG A 172 8.05 18.21 -8.75
CA ARG A 172 7.15 18.65 -7.67
C ARG A 172 6.40 17.51 -7.00
N GLU A 173 6.09 16.47 -7.75
CA GLU A 173 5.35 15.31 -7.26
C GLU A 173 6.28 14.26 -6.66
N ARG A 174 5.77 13.58 -5.63
CA ARG A 174 6.44 12.52 -4.90
C ARG A 174 5.47 11.34 -4.74
N PHE A 175 6.04 10.19 -4.38
CA PHE A 175 5.31 8.95 -4.19
C PHE A 175 5.72 8.29 -2.88
N ALA A 176 4.76 7.72 -2.17
CA ALA A 176 5.00 6.88 -1.01
C ALA A 176 4.10 5.64 -1.06
N GLU A 177 4.55 4.55 -0.44
CA GLU A 177 3.80 3.31 -0.31
C GLU A 177 3.83 2.83 1.15
N ILE A 178 2.68 2.39 1.66
CA ILE A 178 2.62 1.57 2.87
C ILE A 178 1.82 0.30 2.61
N LYS A 179 2.05 -0.75 3.40
CA LYS A 179 1.10 -1.87 3.51
C LYS A 179 0.34 -1.71 4.84
N PRO A 180 -0.97 -1.38 4.82
CA PRO A 180 -1.74 -1.17 6.05
C PRO A 180 -1.83 -2.40 6.96
N LYS A 181 -1.65 -3.60 6.41
CA LYS A 181 -1.70 -4.87 7.13
C LYS A 181 -3.07 -5.10 7.80
N TRP A 182 -3.07 -5.76 8.97
CA TRP A 182 -4.28 -6.04 9.73
C TRP A 182 -4.62 -4.81 10.55
N LEU A 183 -5.77 -4.23 10.26
CA LEU A 183 -6.28 -3.03 10.90
C LEU A 183 -7.26 -3.35 12.04
N ALA A 184 -7.57 -4.62 12.23
CA ALA A 184 -8.23 -5.18 13.41
C ALA A 184 -7.38 -6.34 13.95
N GLN A 185 -7.55 -6.68 15.23
CA GLN A 185 -6.88 -7.82 15.84
C GLN A 185 -7.29 -9.12 15.17
N SER A 186 -6.40 -10.11 15.29
CA SER A 186 -6.73 -11.46 14.85
C SER A 186 -7.97 -11.96 15.60
N PRO A 187 -8.97 -12.51 14.88
CA PRO A 187 -10.16 -13.04 15.54
C PRO A 187 -9.82 -14.23 16.43
N THR A 188 -8.67 -14.88 16.25
CA THR A 188 -8.18 -16.01 17.05
C THR A 188 -7.18 -15.61 18.14
N ALA A 189 -6.87 -14.32 18.29
CA ALA A 189 -6.02 -13.84 19.38
C ALA A 189 -6.59 -14.27 20.75
N PRO A 190 -5.72 -14.57 21.74
CA PRO A 190 -6.14 -14.82 23.12
C PRO A 190 -6.81 -13.58 23.75
N ARG A 191 -7.74 -13.77 24.70
CA ARG A 191 -8.47 -12.67 25.36
C ARG A 191 -7.56 -11.68 26.13
N GLY A 192 -6.36 -12.10 26.52
CA GLY A 192 -5.36 -11.27 27.18
C GLY A 192 -4.27 -10.72 26.26
N ALA A 193 -4.51 -10.68 24.94
CA ALA A 193 -3.53 -10.18 23.99
C ALA A 193 -3.18 -8.71 24.27
N MET A 194 -1.90 -8.45 24.55
CA MET A 194 -1.34 -7.10 24.74
C MET A 194 -0.69 -6.56 23.46
N THR A 195 -0.52 -7.40 22.44
CA THR A 195 -0.01 -7.01 21.13
C THR A 195 -1.00 -7.36 20.02
N CYS A 196 -1.05 -6.54 18.97
CA CYS A 196 -1.81 -6.88 17.77
C CYS A 196 -1.07 -7.94 16.95
N ARG A 197 -1.78 -8.70 16.10
CA ARG A 197 -1.17 -9.73 15.24
C ARG A 197 0.09 -9.25 14.51
N ASN A 198 0.06 -8.05 13.94
CA ASN A 198 1.21 -7.50 13.23
C ASN A 198 2.42 -7.24 14.14
N CYS A 199 2.18 -6.74 15.34
CA CYS A 199 3.20 -6.56 16.35
C CYS A 199 3.74 -7.92 16.84
N ALA A 200 2.87 -8.91 17.06
CA ALA A 200 3.26 -10.28 17.42
C ALA A 200 4.15 -10.93 16.33
N VAL A 201 3.80 -10.78 15.05
CA VAL A 201 4.63 -11.25 13.91
C VAL A 201 5.98 -10.54 13.88
N ALA A 202 6.01 -9.23 14.10
CA ALA A 202 7.26 -8.47 14.14
C ALA A 202 8.16 -8.96 15.27
N ALA A 203 7.63 -9.06 16.49
CA ALA A 203 8.36 -9.62 17.63
C ALA A 203 8.88 -11.02 17.34
N SER A 204 8.02 -11.94 16.86
CA SER A 204 8.40 -13.31 16.52
C SER A 204 9.58 -13.35 15.54
N ARG A 205 9.51 -12.57 14.45
CA ARG A 205 10.60 -12.48 13.46
C ARG A 205 11.88 -11.88 14.03
N TRP A 206 11.77 -10.85 14.85
CA TRP A 206 12.91 -10.21 15.49
C TRP A 206 13.65 -11.18 16.40
N HIS A 207 12.91 -11.90 17.26
CA HIS A 207 13.49 -12.82 18.23
C HIS A 207 13.98 -14.13 17.60
N ALA A 208 13.30 -14.64 16.56
CA ALA A 208 13.75 -15.84 15.84
C ALA A 208 15.02 -15.61 15.01
N ALA A 209 15.33 -14.37 14.62
CA ALA A 209 16.52 -14.06 13.85
C ALA A 209 17.81 -14.12 14.70
N PRO A 210 18.94 -14.58 14.12
CA PRO A 210 20.26 -14.48 14.74
C PRO A 210 20.61 -13.04 15.16
N ALA A 211 21.50 -12.89 16.14
CA ALA A 211 21.87 -11.59 16.72
C ALA A 211 22.51 -10.64 15.69
N ASP A 212 23.28 -11.17 14.75
CA ASP A 212 23.97 -10.48 13.67
C ASP A 212 23.08 -10.23 12.43
N ALA A 213 21.90 -10.85 12.37
CA ALA A 213 20.97 -10.79 11.24
C ALA A 213 19.58 -10.27 11.62
N LYS A 214 19.51 -9.39 12.64
CA LYS A 214 18.23 -8.87 13.13
C LYS A 214 17.48 -8.05 12.06
N PRO A 215 16.21 -8.38 11.77
CA PRO A 215 15.46 -7.71 10.72
C PRO A 215 15.03 -6.30 11.15
N LYS A 216 15.68 -5.27 10.60
CA LYS A 216 15.38 -3.85 10.88
C LYS A 216 13.88 -3.51 10.80
N LYS A 217 13.15 -4.08 9.84
CA LYS A 217 11.69 -3.86 9.65
C LYS A 217 10.82 -4.41 10.78
N SER A 218 11.37 -5.24 11.66
CA SER A 218 10.68 -5.86 12.79
C SER A 218 11.28 -5.45 14.14
N ASP A 219 12.22 -4.51 14.15
CA ASP A 219 12.80 -3.90 15.34
C ASP A 219 11.70 -3.36 16.27
N PRO A 220 11.56 -3.88 17.51
CA PRO A 220 10.51 -3.49 18.45
C PRO A 220 10.46 -1.98 18.75
N ASP A 221 11.60 -1.31 18.80
CA ASP A 221 11.67 0.12 19.15
C ASP A 221 11.26 1.01 17.98
N ARG A 222 11.45 0.52 16.75
CA ARG A 222 11.20 1.28 15.52
C ARG A 222 9.95 0.81 14.77
N TYR A 223 9.24 -0.21 15.24
CA TYR A 223 8.10 -0.78 14.53
C TYR A 223 6.83 0.10 14.67
N GLY A 224 6.21 0.44 13.54
CA GLY A 224 4.92 1.11 13.52
C GLY A 224 3.76 0.12 13.66
N CYS A 225 3.04 0.15 14.78
CA CYS A 225 1.81 -0.63 14.99
C CYS A 225 0.68 -0.20 14.03
N PRO A 226 0.18 -1.07 13.13
CA PRO A 226 -0.83 -0.67 12.16
C PRO A 226 -2.20 -0.27 12.71
N LEU A 227 -2.59 -0.76 13.89
CA LEU A 227 -3.88 -0.41 14.50
C LEU A 227 -4.03 1.10 14.78
N ARG A 228 -2.92 1.83 14.92
CA ARG A 228 -2.94 3.29 15.10
C ARG A 228 -3.36 4.06 13.85
N LEU A 229 -3.30 3.44 12.67
CA LEU A 229 -3.81 4.04 11.43
C LEU A 229 -5.32 4.26 11.47
N VAL A 230 -6.04 3.44 12.25
CA VAL A 230 -7.50 3.47 12.38
C VAL A 230 -7.95 3.81 13.80
N ALA A 231 -7.02 4.06 14.73
CA ALA A 231 -7.35 4.45 16.09
C ALA A 231 -8.08 5.80 16.13
N PRO A 232 -9.02 5.99 17.09
CA PRO A 232 -9.71 7.25 17.28
C PRO A 232 -8.70 8.38 17.47
N ALA A 233 -9.07 9.59 17.03
CA ALA A 233 -8.37 10.79 17.45
C ALA A 233 -8.24 10.76 18.97
N PRO A 234 -7.07 11.11 19.56
CA PRO A 234 -7.08 11.41 20.98
C PRO A 234 -8.21 12.41 21.21
N ALA A 235 -9.05 12.16 22.21
CA ALA A 235 -10.08 13.12 22.57
C ALA A 235 -9.36 14.44 22.79
N SER A 236 -9.47 15.38 21.85
CA SER A 236 -9.16 16.78 22.13
C SER A 236 -9.87 17.07 23.43
N VAL A 237 -9.15 17.66 24.40
CA VAL A 237 -9.78 18.20 25.60
C VAL A 237 -10.84 19.16 25.08
N GLU A 238 -12.08 18.70 24.96
CA GLU A 238 -13.19 19.52 24.52
C GLU A 238 -13.20 20.68 25.47
N GLY A 239 -12.99 21.87 24.90
CA GLY A 239 -13.00 23.11 25.64
C GLY A 239 -14.18 23.07 26.60
N LYS A 240 -13.88 23.26 27.89
CA LYS A 240 -14.88 23.59 28.89
C LYS A 240 -15.84 24.56 28.22
N LYS A 241 -17.09 24.13 27.99
CA LYS A 241 -18.19 25.06 27.81
C LYS A 241 -18.25 25.86 29.11
N GLU A 242 -17.59 27.01 29.13
CA GLU A 242 -17.86 28.01 30.13
C GLU A 242 -19.34 28.36 29.96
N LYS A 243 -20.14 27.94 30.95
CA LYS A 243 -21.46 28.49 31.16
C LYS A 243 -21.26 29.98 31.46
N HIS A 244 -21.38 30.81 30.44
CA HIS A 244 -21.67 32.22 30.68
C HIS A 244 -23.13 32.31 31.11
N GLU A 245 -23.33 32.56 32.40
CA GLU A 245 -24.58 33.12 32.91
C GLU A 245 -24.84 34.46 32.24
N ASN A 246 -26.05 34.62 31.70
CA ASN A 246 -26.55 35.86 31.13
C ASN A 246 -26.60 36.93 32.22
N GLY A 247 -25.67 37.89 32.16
CA GLY A 247 -25.86 39.22 32.71
C GLY A 247 -26.29 40.15 31.59
N GLU A 248 -27.56 40.56 31.62
CA GLU A 248 -28.11 41.63 30.77
C GLU A 248 -27.26 42.89 30.87
N LYS A 249 -26.93 43.50 29.72
CA LYS A 249 -26.90 44.96 29.58
C LYS A 249 -26.95 45.37 28.10
N GLU A 250 -27.89 46.27 27.85
CA GLU A 250 -28.28 46.86 26.58
C GLU A 250 -27.25 47.83 25.96
N LYS A 251 -27.37 47.94 24.62
CA LYS A 251 -27.21 49.14 23.75
C LYS A 251 -25.82 49.81 23.62
N HIS A 252 -25.32 49.90 22.39
CA HIS A 252 -25.52 51.06 21.50
C HIS A 252 -24.99 50.81 20.07
N GLU A 253 -25.66 51.43 19.09
CA GLU A 253 -25.44 51.39 17.63
C GLU A 253 -24.29 52.29 17.13
N ASN A 254 -23.97 52.06 15.83
CA ASN A 254 -23.13 52.79 14.86
C ASN A 254 -21.66 52.35 14.83
N GLY A 255 -21.06 51.97 13.70
CA GLY A 255 -21.45 51.96 12.29
C GLY A 255 -20.20 51.69 11.43
N GLU A 256 -20.42 51.27 10.19
CA GLU A 256 -19.46 51.19 9.06
C GLU A 256 -18.59 49.93 8.84
N LYS A 257 -19.06 49.20 7.81
CA LYS A 257 -18.34 48.68 6.63
C LYS A 257 -17.34 47.53 6.76
N GLU A 258 -17.90 46.37 6.37
CA GLU A 258 -17.31 45.26 5.63
C GLU A 258 -15.92 45.50 4.99
N LYS A 259 -14.98 44.63 5.37
CA LYS A 259 -14.02 44.02 4.43
C LYS A 259 -14.17 42.50 4.53
N HIS A 260 -14.65 41.90 3.46
CA HIS A 260 -14.52 40.46 3.24
C HIS A 260 -13.06 40.15 2.94
N GLU A 261 -12.34 39.58 3.91
CA GLU A 261 -11.11 38.83 3.67
C GLU A 261 -11.40 37.34 3.87
N ASN A 262 -11.16 36.59 2.79
CA ASN A 262 -11.35 35.16 2.68
C ASN A 262 -10.32 34.47 3.58
N GLY A 263 -10.74 33.96 4.72
CA GLY A 263 -9.85 33.39 5.73
C GLY A 263 -9.27 32.04 5.31
N GLU A 264 -8.03 32.04 4.79
CA GLU A 264 -7.14 30.88 4.88
C GLU A 264 -6.89 30.58 6.36
N LYS A 265 -7.54 29.55 6.90
CA LYS A 265 -7.19 29.03 8.23
C LYS A 265 -5.89 28.22 8.12
N ALA A 266 -4.76 28.90 8.24
CA ALA A 266 -3.51 28.27 8.62
C ALA A 266 -3.65 27.72 10.05
N LEU A 267 -3.45 26.41 10.21
CA LEU A 267 -3.29 25.78 11.52
C LEU A 267 -2.00 26.31 12.14
N LYS A 268 -2.08 26.81 13.39
CA LYS A 268 -0.93 27.34 14.13
C LYS A 268 -0.22 26.20 14.88
N GLU A 269 1.10 26.16 14.75
CA GLU A 269 2.03 25.38 15.58
C GLU A 269 2.05 25.86 17.03
N GLY A 270 2.13 24.91 17.97
CA GLY A 270 2.40 25.21 19.39
C GLY A 270 1.78 24.26 20.41
N GLU A 271 1.77 22.94 20.19
CA GLU A 271 1.39 21.96 21.22
C GLU A 271 2.40 20.80 21.24
N ALA A 272 2.75 20.32 22.44
CA ALA A 272 3.74 19.26 22.66
C ALA A 272 3.56 18.12 21.66
N ALA A 273 4.62 17.78 20.89
CA ALA A 273 4.61 16.82 19.78
C ALA A 273 3.56 15.71 20.00
N GLU A 274 2.42 15.81 19.31
CA GLU A 274 1.28 14.96 19.61
C GLU A 274 1.69 13.49 19.64
N PRO A 275 1.09 12.64 20.51
CA PRO A 275 1.49 11.24 20.74
C PRO A 275 1.65 10.36 19.49
N TRP A 276 1.17 10.81 18.33
CA TRP A 276 1.24 10.09 17.06
C TRP A 276 2.41 10.47 16.14
N HIS A 277 3.14 11.57 16.36
CA HIS A 277 4.25 12.00 15.47
C HIS A 277 5.32 10.91 15.30
N GLY A 278 5.89 10.45 16.41
CA GLY A 278 6.85 9.35 16.37
C GLY A 278 6.27 8.04 15.84
N HIS A 279 4.94 7.86 15.89
CA HIS A 279 4.30 6.71 15.28
C HIS A 279 4.18 6.84 13.76
N ALA A 280 3.85 8.02 13.25
CA ALA A 280 3.83 8.33 11.82
C ALA A 280 5.20 8.03 11.19
N GLU A 281 6.27 8.52 11.81
CA GLU A 281 7.66 8.28 11.37
C GLU A 281 8.04 6.79 11.39
N ARG A 282 7.46 5.99 12.30
CA ARG A 282 7.66 4.53 12.34
C ARG A 282 6.89 3.78 11.25
N ILE A 283 5.70 4.26 10.86
CA ILE A 283 4.90 3.69 9.75
C ILE A 283 5.55 4.04 8.41
N PHE A 284 5.83 5.33 8.19
CA PHE A 284 6.46 5.87 6.98
C PHE A 284 7.98 5.89 7.10
N ARG A 285 8.56 4.77 7.56
CA ARG A 285 10.00 4.71 7.81
C ARG A 285 10.78 4.93 6.51
N GLY A 286 11.65 5.93 6.52
CA GLY A 286 12.48 6.31 5.38
C GLY A 286 12.02 7.58 4.68
N GLU A 287 10.80 8.03 4.97
CA GLU A 287 10.33 9.36 4.60
C GLU A 287 10.87 10.41 5.58
N ASP A 288 10.89 11.65 5.11
CA ASP A 288 11.11 12.82 5.96
C ASP A 288 10.01 12.94 7.04
N ALA A 289 10.35 13.47 8.22
CA ALA A 289 9.42 13.54 9.35
C ALA A 289 8.16 14.36 9.02
N ARG A 290 8.30 15.49 8.32
CA ARG A 290 7.19 16.34 7.87
C ARG A 290 6.25 15.57 6.95
N VAL A 291 6.83 14.84 5.98
CA VAL A 291 6.09 13.98 5.04
C VAL A 291 5.37 12.85 5.78
N ALA A 292 6.05 12.15 6.68
CA ALA A 292 5.46 11.06 7.45
C ALA A 292 4.24 11.54 8.25
N ARG A 293 4.37 12.70 8.92
CA ARG A 293 3.28 13.30 9.70
C ARG A 293 2.11 13.72 8.84
N PHE A 294 2.40 14.38 7.72
CA PHE A 294 1.41 14.76 6.71
C PHE A 294 0.62 13.56 6.20
N LEU A 295 1.29 12.53 5.66
CA LEU A 295 0.62 11.36 5.11
C LEU A 295 -0.20 10.62 6.17
N PHE A 296 0.31 10.53 7.40
CA PHE A 296 -0.41 9.92 8.51
C PHE A 296 -1.67 10.71 8.89
N ALA A 297 -1.59 12.05 8.90
CA ALA A 297 -2.74 12.91 9.16
C ALA A 297 -3.82 12.75 8.08
N GLU A 298 -3.43 12.73 6.80
CA GLU A 298 -4.36 12.56 5.68
C GLU A 298 -5.08 11.21 5.71
N ILE A 299 -4.36 10.13 6.02
CA ILE A 299 -4.97 8.81 6.23
C ILE A 299 -6.05 8.87 7.32
N ARG A 300 -5.79 9.54 8.44
CA ARG A 300 -6.70 9.55 9.59
C ARG A 300 -7.92 10.46 9.39
N ARG A 301 -7.78 11.47 8.54
CA ARG A 301 -8.89 12.31 8.07
C ARG A 301 -9.79 11.56 7.11
N HIS A 302 -9.23 10.63 6.32
CA HIS A 302 -10.01 9.82 5.40
C HIS A 302 -10.59 8.55 6.06
N GLU A 303 -11.81 8.18 5.69
CA GLU A 303 -12.48 6.96 6.20
C GLU A 303 -11.99 5.65 5.53
N ALA A 304 -10.98 5.70 4.66
CA ALA A 304 -10.65 4.57 3.77
C ALA A 304 -10.05 3.40 4.53
N LEU A 305 -9.14 3.69 5.48
CA LEU A 305 -8.55 2.62 6.29
C LEU A 305 -9.51 2.11 7.36
N ARG A 306 -10.42 2.95 7.90
CA ARG A 306 -11.51 2.46 8.76
C ARG A 306 -12.46 1.56 7.99
N PHE A 307 -12.80 1.92 6.76
CA PHE A 307 -13.63 1.09 5.90
C PHE A 307 -12.93 -0.21 5.52
N LEU A 308 -11.64 -0.17 5.19
CA LEU A 308 -10.83 -1.36 4.97
C LEU A 308 -10.80 -2.27 6.21
N ARG A 309 -10.64 -1.71 7.42
CA ARG A 309 -10.75 -2.47 8.68
C ARG A 309 -12.10 -3.15 8.79
N ASP A 310 -13.20 -2.43 8.56
CA ASP A 310 -14.56 -2.98 8.69
C ASP A 310 -14.76 -4.16 7.73
N LEU A 311 -14.26 -4.06 6.49
CA LEU A 311 -14.26 -5.17 5.54
C LEU A 311 -13.38 -6.33 6.02
N GLN A 312 -12.15 -6.06 6.50
CA GLN A 312 -11.26 -7.09 7.04
C GLN A 312 -11.90 -7.86 8.20
N SER A 313 -12.65 -7.19 9.06
CA SER A 313 -13.37 -7.81 10.20
C SER A 313 -14.61 -8.56 9.73
N ARG A 314 -15.39 -7.99 8.81
CA ARG A 314 -16.59 -8.63 8.25
C ARG A 314 -16.28 -9.98 7.60
N PHE A 315 -15.20 -10.05 6.83
CA PHE A 315 -14.81 -11.24 6.08
C PHE A 315 -13.98 -12.26 6.90
N ALA A 316 -13.53 -11.92 8.12
CA ALA A 316 -12.68 -12.81 8.91
C ALA A 316 -13.32 -13.21 10.24
N ARG A 317 -14.08 -14.30 10.21
CA ARG A 317 -14.74 -14.83 11.40
C ARG A 317 -13.82 -15.76 12.20
N ARG A 318 -13.97 -15.76 13.53
CA ARG A 318 -13.11 -16.52 14.47
C ARG A 318 -13.27 -18.02 14.30
N ASP A 319 -14.50 -18.47 14.12
CA ASP A 319 -14.87 -19.87 13.94
C ASP A 319 -14.29 -20.47 12.67
N THR A 320 -14.09 -19.68 11.62
CA THR A 320 -13.64 -20.19 10.33
C THR A 320 -12.12 -20.14 10.12
N PHE A 321 -11.40 -19.18 10.72
CA PHE A 321 -9.97 -18.98 10.44
C PHE A 321 -9.10 -20.22 10.67
N LEU A 322 -9.24 -20.90 11.82
CA LEU A 322 -8.46 -22.10 12.14
C LEU A 322 -9.11 -23.40 11.66
N ALA A 323 -10.40 -23.37 11.30
CA ALA A 323 -11.15 -24.55 10.89
C ALA A 323 -11.15 -24.78 9.36
N THR A 324 -10.97 -23.72 8.57
CA THR A 324 -10.96 -23.82 7.10
C THR A 324 -9.80 -24.69 6.60
N THR A 325 -9.95 -25.32 5.44
CA THR A 325 -8.93 -26.17 4.82
C THR A 325 -8.74 -25.81 3.37
N ALA A 326 -7.62 -26.22 2.77
CA ALA A 326 -7.39 -25.99 1.34
C ALA A 326 -8.41 -26.71 0.43
N ALA A 327 -8.99 -27.83 0.89
CA ALA A 327 -9.98 -28.62 0.14
C ALA A 327 -11.42 -28.07 0.26
N ALA A 328 -11.70 -27.36 1.35
CA ALA A 328 -12.97 -26.67 1.59
C ALA A 328 -12.66 -25.26 2.14
N PRO A 329 -12.21 -24.35 1.27
CA PRO A 329 -11.80 -23.01 1.69
C PRO A 329 -13.02 -22.18 2.10
N ASP A 330 -12.84 -21.34 3.12
CA ASP A 330 -13.74 -20.24 3.40
C ASP A 330 -13.39 -19.08 2.45
N GLU A 331 -14.26 -18.79 1.49
CA GLU A 331 -14.05 -17.73 0.50
C GLU A 331 -13.96 -16.35 1.14
N ASP A 332 -14.71 -16.10 2.22
CA ASP A 332 -14.63 -14.83 2.96
C ASP A 332 -13.22 -14.66 3.56
N LEU A 333 -12.64 -15.74 4.08
CA LEU A 333 -11.27 -15.69 4.58
C LEU A 333 -10.28 -15.35 3.47
N LEU A 334 -10.43 -15.91 2.26
CA LEU A 334 -9.56 -15.58 1.13
C LEU A 334 -9.65 -14.08 0.79
N VAL A 335 -10.86 -13.52 0.78
CA VAL A 335 -11.08 -12.07 0.60
C VAL A 335 -10.43 -11.26 1.73
N ALA A 336 -10.64 -11.64 2.99
CA ALA A 336 -9.99 -10.95 4.11
C ALA A 336 -8.47 -10.96 3.98
N MET A 337 -7.87 -12.07 3.55
CA MET A 337 -6.43 -12.20 3.34
C MET A 337 -5.92 -11.39 2.15
N THR A 338 -6.74 -11.13 1.13
CA THR A 338 -6.47 -10.11 0.10
C THR A 338 -6.41 -8.72 0.73
N LEU A 339 -7.45 -8.33 1.46
CA LEU A 339 -7.58 -6.99 2.06
C LEU A 339 -6.48 -6.69 3.10
N ARG A 340 -5.95 -7.72 3.77
CA ARG A 340 -4.85 -7.62 4.75
C ARG A 340 -3.46 -7.54 4.14
N ASP A 341 -3.32 -7.87 2.85
CA ASP A 341 -2.03 -7.91 2.14
C ASP A 341 -1.92 -6.90 1.00
N CYS A 342 -2.93 -6.03 0.86
CA CYS A 342 -2.92 -4.90 -0.05
C CYS A 342 -1.85 -3.85 0.32
N SER A 343 -1.60 -2.95 -0.62
CA SER A 343 -0.74 -1.78 -0.47
C SER A 343 -1.59 -0.53 -0.60
N LEU A 344 -1.14 0.58 0.00
CA LEU A 344 -1.74 1.89 -0.14
C LEU A 344 -0.68 2.83 -0.72
N PHE A 345 -0.95 3.33 -1.91
CA PHE A 345 -0.08 4.24 -2.64
C PHE A 345 -0.53 5.67 -2.40
N PHE A 346 0.43 6.57 -2.26
CA PHE A 346 0.24 8.01 -2.14
C PHE A 346 0.96 8.70 -3.28
N ARG A 347 0.30 9.69 -3.87
CA ARG A 347 0.94 10.68 -4.72
C ARG A 347 0.66 12.05 -4.11
N TYR A 348 1.70 12.81 -3.86
CA TYR A 348 1.60 14.12 -3.20
C TYR A 348 2.53 15.13 -3.87
N GLU A 349 2.23 16.41 -3.69
CA GLU A 349 3.07 17.52 -4.14
C GLU A 349 3.81 18.12 -2.95
N ASP A 350 5.11 18.41 -3.15
CA ASP A 350 5.89 19.28 -2.27
C ASP A 350 5.97 20.64 -2.95
N GLY A 351 5.08 21.54 -2.53
CA GLY A 351 4.90 22.84 -3.16
C GLY A 351 6.11 23.76 -2.98
N GLU A 352 6.29 24.69 -3.91
CA GLU A 352 7.34 25.73 -3.80
C GLU A 352 7.10 26.66 -2.61
N ASP A 353 5.85 26.73 -2.11
CA ASP A 353 5.46 27.42 -0.88
C ASP A 353 5.75 26.63 0.40
N GLY A 354 6.40 25.46 0.27
CA GLY A 354 6.72 24.55 1.36
C GLY A 354 5.54 23.72 1.87
N ALA A 355 4.35 23.86 1.26
CA ALA A 355 3.16 23.13 1.67
C ALA A 355 3.07 21.76 0.99
N LEU A 356 2.73 20.73 1.76
CA LEU A 356 2.45 19.39 1.25
C LEU A 356 0.97 19.27 0.88
N ARG A 357 0.70 18.67 -0.28
CA ARG A 357 -0.68 18.49 -0.80
C ARG A 357 -0.89 17.08 -1.30
N LEU A 358 -1.95 16.42 -0.86
CA LEU A 358 -2.27 15.07 -1.31
C LEU A 358 -2.95 15.17 -2.68
N LEU A 359 -2.40 14.48 -3.67
CA LEU A 359 -2.94 14.47 -5.03
C LEU A 359 -3.80 13.25 -5.29
N ASP A 360 -3.41 12.10 -4.73
CA ASP A 360 -4.12 10.83 -4.87
C ASP A 360 -3.69 9.86 -3.77
N PHE A 361 -4.58 8.98 -3.32
CA PHE A 361 -4.21 7.80 -2.55
C PHE A 361 -5.13 6.62 -2.91
N ARG A 362 -4.54 5.45 -3.22
CA ARG A 362 -5.30 4.28 -3.73
C ARG A 362 -4.76 2.97 -3.19
N LEU A 363 -5.66 2.01 -2.97
CA LEU A 363 -5.37 0.63 -2.65
C LEU A 363 -4.90 -0.12 -3.91
N ALA A 364 -3.78 -0.82 -3.78
CA ALA A 364 -3.15 -1.65 -4.78
C ALA A 364 -2.92 -3.07 -4.23
N ASP A 365 -2.39 -3.98 -5.06
CA ASP A 365 -2.06 -5.36 -4.68
C ASP A 365 -3.26 -6.18 -4.12
N LEU A 366 -4.46 -5.95 -4.66
CA LEU A 366 -5.68 -6.70 -4.32
C LEU A 366 -5.73 -8.05 -5.06
N ASP A 367 -4.63 -8.81 -4.99
CA ASP A 367 -4.50 -10.11 -5.64
C ASP A 367 -5.31 -11.20 -4.93
N LYS A 368 -6.09 -11.96 -5.71
CA LYS A 368 -6.83 -13.13 -5.24
C LYS A 368 -5.87 -14.11 -4.57
N LYS A 369 -6.26 -14.60 -3.40
CA LYS A 369 -5.50 -15.62 -2.67
C LYS A 369 -5.97 -17.01 -3.04
N THR A 370 -5.04 -17.96 -3.09
CA THR A 370 -5.35 -19.36 -3.36
C THR A 370 -5.52 -20.16 -2.06
N PRO A 371 -6.41 -21.18 -2.02
CA PRO A 371 -6.56 -22.07 -0.87
C PRO A 371 -5.26 -22.73 -0.41
N ALA A 372 -4.30 -22.95 -1.32
CA ALA A 372 -2.97 -23.50 -1.01
C ALA A 372 -2.18 -22.69 0.04
N LYS A 373 -2.52 -21.41 0.26
CA LYS A 373 -1.90 -20.57 1.28
C LYS A 373 -2.46 -20.78 2.70
N ILE A 374 -3.67 -21.34 2.84
CA ILE A 374 -4.36 -21.52 4.12
C ILE A 374 -3.47 -22.19 5.17
N PRO A 375 -2.79 -23.33 4.89
CA PRO A 375 -1.95 -23.98 5.89
C PRO A 375 -0.82 -23.08 6.43
N SER A 376 -0.23 -22.24 5.58
CA SER A 376 0.84 -21.32 5.98
C SER A 376 0.33 -20.21 6.91
N TRP A 377 -0.85 -19.66 6.63
CA TRP A 377 -1.47 -18.64 7.47
C TRP A 377 -1.83 -19.19 8.85
N GLN A 378 -2.42 -20.39 8.89
CA GLN A 378 -2.79 -21.05 10.14
C GLN A 378 -1.57 -21.48 10.95
N LYS A 379 -0.51 -21.97 10.28
CA LYS A 379 0.77 -22.27 10.94
C LYS A 379 1.32 -21.03 11.65
N THR A 380 1.40 -19.91 10.92
CA THR A 380 1.85 -18.64 11.50
C THR A 380 0.99 -18.27 12.70
N GLU A 381 -0.34 -18.37 12.58
CA GLU A 381 -1.25 -18.00 13.65
C GLU A 381 -1.08 -18.86 14.91
N ARG A 382 -0.92 -20.18 14.75
CA ARG A 382 -0.62 -21.09 15.87
C ARG A 382 0.71 -20.77 16.53
N GLU A 383 1.77 -20.52 15.75
CA GLU A 383 3.08 -20.12 16.29
C GLU A 383 2.99 -18.83 17.11
N LEU A 384 2.14 -17.87 16.71
CA LEU A 384 1.90 -16.64 17.48
C LEU A 384 1.19 -16.90 18.81
N ILE A 385 0.19 -17.78 18.81
CA ILE A 385 -0.59 -18.16 20.00
C ILE A 385 0.27 -18.98 20.96
N ASP A 386 0.83 -20.09 20.47
CA ASP A 386 1.57 -21.07 21.27
C ASP A 386 2.87 -20.45 21.82
N GLY A 387 3.51 -19.59 21.04
CA GLY A 387 4.70 -18.84 21.48
C GLY A 387 4.42 -17.68 22.43
N GLY A 388 3.15 -17.38 22.74
CA GLY A 388 2.78 -16.31 23.67
C GLY A 388 3.12 -14.90 23.18
N TRP A 389 3.21 -14.71 21.87
CA TRP A 389 3.61 -13.44 21.25
C TRP A 389 2.52 -12.37 21.39
N TYR A 390 1.26 -12.79 21.38
CA TYR A 390 0.11 -11.91 21.65
C TYR A 390 0.15 -11.32 23.05
N GLU A 391 0.53 -12.11 24.05
CA GLU A 391 0.65 -11.68 25.45
C GLU A 391 2.05 -11.13 25.78
N GLY A 392 2.97 -11.06 24.82
CA GLY A 392 4.33 -10.52 25.02
C GLY A 392 5.14 -11.26 26.08
N LYS A 393 4.95 -12.59 26.22
CA LYS A 393 5.65 -13.40 27.22
C LYS A 393 7.17 -13.34 27.04
N GLN A 394 7.94 -13.58 28.11
CA GLN A 394 9.41 -13.66 28.05
C GLN A 394 10.12 -12.39 27.52
N GLY A 395 9.50 -11.21 27.70
CA GLY A 395 10.10 -9.93 27.29
C GLY A 395 10.04 -9.66 25.79
N CYS A 396 9.27 -10.43 25.01
CA CYS A 396 9.11 -10.22 23.57
C CYS A 396 8.03 -9.19 23.20
N GLY A 397 7.54 -8.43 24.17
CA GLY A 397 6.48 -7.46 23.96
C GLY A 397 6.89 -6.31 23.04
N MET A 398 5.95 -5.84 22.23
CA MET A 398 6.16 -4.69 21.36
C MET A 398 5.83 -3.39 22.11
N PRO A 399 6.81 -2.54 22.46
CA PRO A 399 6.59 -1.39 23.34
C PRO A 399 5.63 -0.36 22.74
N ASN A 400 5.64 -0.20 21.42
CA ASN A 400 4.84 0.79 20.70
C ASN A 400 3.48 0.26 20.20
N CYS A 401 3.07 -0.94 20.62
CA CYS A 401 1.80 -1.52 20.20
C CYS A 401 0.61 -0.76 20.79
N TYR A 402 -0.40 -0.47 19.97
CA TYR A 402 -1.63 0.21 20.39
C TYR A 402 -2.34 -0.47 21.57
N LEU A 403 -2.46 -1.81 21.53
CA LEU A 403 -3.14 -2.58 22.57
C LEU A 403 -2.37 -2.63 23.91
N LYS A 404 -1.06 -2.39 23.89
CA LYS A 404 -0.23 -2.40 25.10
C LYS A 404 -0.53 -1.20 26.01
N GLU A 405 -1.07 -0.13 25.45
CA GLU A 405 -1.46 1.09 26.20
C GLU A 405 -2.76 0.93 26.99
N GLY A 406 -3.31 -0.29 27.12
CA GLY A 406 -4.60 -0.53 27.78
C GLY A 406 -5.80 -0.03 26.97
N ARG A 407 -5.59 0.31 25.69
CA ARG A 407 -6.63 0.80 24.79
C ARG A 407 -7.36 -0.37 24.14
N ALA A 408 -8.69 -0.30 24.13
CA ALA A 408 -9.50 -1.17 23.29
C ALA A 408 -9.32 -0.79 21.82
N GLU A 409 -9.56 -1.75 20.94
CA GLU A 409 -9.64 -1.50 19.51
C GLU A 409 -10.73 -0.48 19.20
N ASP A 410 -10.52 0.25 18.10
CA ASP A 410 -11.58 1.10 17.59
C ASP A 410 -12.64 0.24 16.89
N GLU A 411 -13.83 0.19 17.49
CA GLU A 411 -15.00 -0.49 16.92
C GLU A 411 -15.91 0.49 16.17
N THR A 412 -15.55 1.79 16.10
CA THR A 412 -16.32 2.82 15.41
C THR A 412 -16.36 2.54 13.92
N ARG A 413 -17.53 2.16 13.39
CA ARG A 413 -17.69 1.91 11.95
C ARG A 413 -17.35 3.13 11.10
N ALA A 414 -16.79 2.87 9.92
CA ALA A 414 -16.49 3.92 8.95
C ALA A 414 -17.77 4.62 8.49
N ASP A 415 -17.70 5.94 8.34
CA ASP A 415 -18.75 6.71 7.68
C ASP A 415 -18.60 6.57 6.16
N VAL A 416 -19.34 5.61 5.58
CA VAL A 416 -19.29 5.30 4.15
C VAL A 416 -19.65 6.50 3.28
N ALA A 417 -20.46 7.46 3.79
CA ALA A 417 -20.79 8.68 3.06
C ALA A 417 -19.61 9.66 2.92
N ARG A 418 -18.53 9.44 3.69
CA ARG A 418 -17.28 10.23 3.63
C ARG A 418 -16.15 9.52 2.88
N LEU A 419 -16.43 8.39 2.22
CA LEU A 419 -15.52 7.82 1.23
C LEU A 419 -15.63 8.66 -0.05
N LYS A 420 -14.85 9.75 -0.10
CA LYS A 420 -14.75 10.63 -1.27
C LYS A 420 -13.50 10.29 -2.09
N ASP A 421 -13.38 10.86 -3.27
CA ASP A 421 -12.10 10.85 -4.00
C ASP A 421 -11.04 11.57 -3.15
N ALA A 422 -9.89 10.90 -2.97
CA ALA A 422 -8.70 11.41 -2.30
C ALA A 422 -8.31 12.84 -2.68
N SER A 423 -8.47 13.20 -3.95
CA SER A 423 -8.12 14.51 -4.52
C SER A 423 -9.04 15.64 -4.05
N GLU A 424 -10.22 15.31 -3.50
CA GLU A 424 -11.15 16.26 -2.91
C GLU A 424 -10.83 16.60 -1.46
N LEU A 425 -9.84 15.95 -0.84
CA LEU A 425 -9.42 16.26 0.53
C LEU A 425 -8.84 17.67 0.63
N GLY A 426 -8.22 18.21 -0.43
CA GLY A 426 -8.06 19.64 -0.71
C GLY A 426 -7.35 20.54 0.33
N VAL A 427 -6.90 20.02 1.47
CA VAL A 427 -6.29 20.83 2.54
C VAL A 427 -4.77 20.79 2.42
N ALA A 428 -4.17 21.97 2.29
CA ALA A 428 -2.71 22.13 2.33
C ALA A 428 -2.22 21.90 3.77
N TYR A 429 -1.22 21.02 3.95
CA TYR A 429 -0.53 20.85 5.22
C TYR A 429 0.68 21.78 5.25
N ARG A 430 0.69 22.70 6.21
CA ARG A 430 1.85 23.52 6.60
C ARG A 430 2.25 23.04 7.99
N GLU A 431 3.54 22.76 8.17
CA GLU A 431 4.07 22.31 9.47
C GLU A 431 3.75 23.34 10.54
#